data_AF-A0A653TLK9-F1
#
_entry.id   AF-A0A653TLK9-F1
#
_cell.length_a   1.000
_cell.length_b   1.000
_cell.length_c   1.000
_cell.angle_alpha   90.00
_cell.angle_beta   90.00
_cell.angle_gamma   90.00
#
_symmetry.space_group_name_H-M   'P 1'
#
loop_
_entity.id
_entity.type
_entity.pdbx_description
1 polymer ?
#
loop_
_entity_poly.entity_id
_entity_poly.type
_entity_poly.pdbx_seq_one_letter_code
_entity_poly.pdbx_strand_id
1 'polypeptide(L)'
;MKNGKQALDVQYKLLVSKGNTNYWSFEIIKLLPNKTEKQTNTNYFSITSFSGTLYHYNLKGENTKIKAFKNGKLLNVFSDKEKGTISRTSKVPPIGEDTNGFWLYTRTQHYTDWYRSNGSGGWTYTHSVLNYTTSEYVWVSTGGSTNAEYHGHSPSGTFSPTDNHPVEVIVNLTGKALCVYNKLNSLSSGFANAIKKFDGEFPVSHLKLTINNTLASNVYGETQPPVDFVTEIQFNENSFASLSDLGIATVFAHEIIHAEIFRKMLSAAQRGTLNSNTPEEQVILVNSLKNNFPGLYDYYERRWKPTWNHEMMANHYRSTIADVIQQFDNNRLPRSTYEAVAWVGLGKLDKNVTTIAWDNLPPDVKASIDILIRDNFYNGPKNCN
;
A
#
# COMPACT_ATOMS: atom_id res chain seq x y z
N MET A 1 -28.07 9.19 -12.37
CA MET A 1 -26.60 9.30 -12.46
C MET A 1 -26.06 9.33 -11.04
N LYS A 2 -25.52 8.21 -10.54
CA LYS A 2 -24.98 8.10 -9.18
C LYS A 2 -23.45 8.10 -9.27
N ASN A 3 -22.83 9.06 -8.57
CA ASN A 3 -21.39 9.21 -8.29
C ASN A 3 -20.49 9.31 -9.53
N GLY A 4 -20.30 10.53 -10.06
CA GLY A 4 -19.50 10.88 -11.25
C GLY A 4 -18.02 10.51 -11.24
N LYS A 5 -17.68 9.25 -10.97
CA LYS A 5 -16.36 8.66 -11.14
C LYS A 5 -16.23 8.15 -12.57
N GLN A 6 -15.28 8.68 -13.32
CA GLN A 6 -14.89 8.15 -14.63
C GLN A 6 -13.60 7.35 -14.48
N ALA A 7 -13.67 6.04 -14.68
CA ALA A 7 -12.49 5.19 -14.76
C ALA A 7 -11.82 5.37 -16.14
N LEU A 8 -10.63 5.95 -16.18
CA LEU A 8 -9.86 6.07 -17.41
C LEU A 8 -8.84 4.93 -17.49
N ASP A 9 -8.98 4.10 -18.51
CA ASP A 9 -8.05 3.00 -18.80
C ASP A 9 -6.88 3.56 -19.61
N VAL A 10 -5.68 3.57 -19.05
CA VAL A 10 -4.50 4.16 -19.68
C VAL A 10 -3.56 3.04 -20.13
N GLN A 11 -3.12 3.10 -21.39
CA GLN A 11 -2.20 2.10 -21.94
C GLN A 11 -0.88 2.77 -22.33
N TYR A 12 0.26 2.19 -21.94
CA TYR A 12 1.56 2.63 -22.41
C TYR A 12 2.16 1.58 -23.37
N LYS A 13 2.85 2.05 -24.40
CA LYS A 13 3.55 1.23 -25.40
C LYS A 13 4.95 1.76 -25.64
N LEU A 14 5.94 0.88 -25.76
CA LEU A 14 7.29 1.24 -26.20
C LEU A 14 7.37 1.05 -27.71
N LEU A 15 7.54 2.14 -28.45
CA LEU A 15 7.79 2.12 -29.88
C LEU A 15 9.31 2.08 -30.10
N VAL A 16 9.76 1.08 -30.85
CA VAL A 16 11.15 0.95 -31.28
C VAL A 16 11.20 1.12 -32.78
N SER A 17 11.99 2.08 -33.28
CA SER A 17 12.18 2.27 -34.72
C SER A 17 13.66 2.32 -35.09
N LYS A 18 14.01 1.64 -36.19
CA LYS A 18 15.38 1.54 -36.68
C LYS A 18 15.57 2.52 -37.83
N GLY A 19 16.49 3.47 -37.66
CA GLY A 19 16.86 4.41 -38.70
C GLY A 19 17.72 3.79 -39.80
N ASN A 20 17.86 4.52 -40.92
CA ASN A 20 18.62 4.09 -42.09
C ASN A 20 20.11 3.82 -41.81
N THR A 21 20.65 4.37 -40.72
CA THR A 21 22.05 4.25 -40.29
C THR A 21 22.26 3.19 -39.20
N ASN A 22 21.34 2.21 -39.07
CA ASN A 22 21.35 1.18 -38.02
C ASN A 22 21.18 1.68 -36.57
N TYR A 23 20.90 2.96 -36.34
CA TYR A 23 20.57 3.47 -35.01
C TYR A 23 19.14 3.09 -34.63
N TRP A 24 18.98 2.63 -33.39
CA TRP A 24 17.68 2.37 -32.79
C TRP A 24 17.20 3.62 -32.05
N SER A 25 15.94 3.96 -32.25
CA SER A 25 15.25 5.01 -31.51
C SER A 25 14.10 4.40 -30.73
N PHE A 26 13.87 4.94 -29.54
CA PHE A 26 12.89 4.47 -28.59
C PHE A 26 11.98 5.63 -28.22
N GLU A 27 10.68 5.38 -28.20
CA GLU A 27 9.66 6.35 -27.86
C GLU A 27 8.60 5.67 -27.00
N ILE A 28 8.20 6.30 -25.90
CA ILE A 28 7.11 5.80 -25.05
C ILE A 28 5.82 6.47 -25.51
N ILE A 29 4.78 5.68 -25.76
CA ILE A 29 3.48 6.15 -26.20
C ILE A 29 2.44 5.88 -25.11
N LYS A 30 1.78 6.91 -24.60
CA LYS A 30 0.64 6.81 -23.69
C LYS A 30 -0.66 7.02 -24.46
N LEU A 31 -1.55 6.05 -24.43
CA LEU A 31 -2.89 6.11 -24.99
C LEU A 31 -3.87 6.43 -23.86
N LEU A 32 -4.58 7.55 -24.01
CA LEU A 32 -5.60 8.03 -23.09
C LEU A 32 -6.95 8.08 -23.82
N PRO A 33 -7.81 7.05 -23.70
CA PRO A 33 -9.11 7.01 -24.34
C PRO A 33 -10.08 8.04 -23.73
N ASN A 34 -10.98 8.58 -24.55
CA ASN A 34 -12.03 9.52 -24.11
C ASN A 34 -13.26 8.81 -23.51
N LYS A 35 -13.28 7.47 -23.44
CA LYS A 35 -14.37 6.66 -22.88
C LYS A 35 -13.81 5.58 -21.96
N THR A 36 -14.60 5.20 -20.96
CA THR A 36 -14.36 4.15 -19.95
C THR A 36 -14.38 2.70 -20.50
N GLU A 37 -14.63 2.49 -21.79
CA GLU A 37 -14.68 1.16 -22.38
C GLU A 37 -13.25 0.61 -22.57
N LYS A 38 -12.97 -0.56 -21.97
CA LYS A 38 -11.73 -1.31 -22.12
C LYS A 38 -11.34 -1.43 -23.59
N GLN A 39 -10.24 -0.79 -23.99
CA GLN A 39 -9.70 -0.94 -25.34
C GLN A 39 -8.66 -2.05 -25.36
N THR A 40 -9.12 -3.29 -25.41
CA THR A 40 -8.25 -4.48 -25.39
C THR A 40 -7.44 -4.67 -26.68
N ASN A 41 -7.76 -3.94 -27.76
CA ASN A 41 -7.19 -4.15 -29.10
C ASN A 41 -6.62 -2.87 -29.76
N THR A 42 -6.30 -1.83 -29.00
CA THR A 42 -5.70 -0.61 -29.58
C THR A 42 -4.26 -0.84 -30.02
N ASN A 43 -4.06 -0.99 -31.32
CA ASN A 43 -2.73 -1.01 -31.93
C ASN A 43 -2.32 0.43 -32.26
N TYR A 44 -1.11 0.87 -31.86
CA TYR A 44 -0.59 2.18 -32.25
C TYR A 44 -0.55 2.36 -33.78
N PHE A 45 -0.31 1.29 -34.52
CA PHE A 45 -0.30 1.26 -35.98
C PHE A 45 -1.69 1.05 -36.61
N SER A 46 -2.70 0.70 -35.81
CA SER A 46 -4.09 0.53 -36.27
C SER A 46 -5.05 1.08 -35.23
N ILE A 47 -5.16 2.40 -35.23
CA ILE A 47 -5.99 3.20 -34.32
C ILE A 47 -7.41 3.42 -34.85
N THR A 48 -7.90 2.61 -35.80
CA THR A 48 -9.10 2.86 -36.61
C THR A 48 -10.39 3.09 -35.82
N SER A 49 -10.47 2.60 -34.58
CA SER A 49 -11.61 2.81 -33.66
C SER A 49 -11.28 3.70 -32.46
N PHE A 50 -10.03 4.16 -32.32
CA PHE A 50 -9.58 4.89 -31.15
C PHE A 50 -10.16 6.30 -31.09
N SER A 51 -10.71 6.66 -29.94
CA SER A 51 -11.10 8.03 -29.60
C SER A 51 -10.40 8.41 -28.31
N GLY A 52 -9.52 9.40 -28.36
CA GLY A 52 -8.66 9.73 -27.24
C GLY A 52 -7.44 10.55 -27.63
N THR A 53 -6.47 10.61 -26.73
CA THR A 53 -5.20 11.32 -26.91
C THR A 53 -4.03 10.36 -26.81
N LEU A 54 -3.08 10.47 -27.74
CA LEU A 54 -1.78 9.79 -27.71
C LEU A 54 -0.72 10.79 -27.30
N TYR A 55 0.01 10.51 -26.24
CA TYR A 55 1.20 11.26 -25.84
C TYR A 55 2.43 10.45 -26.21
N HIS A 56 3.40 11.13 -26.80
CA HIS A 56 4.70 10.58 -27.14
C HIS A 56 5.72 11.17 -26.18
N TYR A 57 6.57 10.31 -25.63
CA TYR A 57 7.66 10.70 -24.75
C TYR A 57 8.97 10.13 -25.26
N ASN A 58 10.04 10.89 -25.09
CA ASN A 58 11.38 10.33 -25.22
C ASN A 58 11.74 9.50 -23.96
N LEU A 59 12.90 8.84 -23.97
CA LEU A 59 13.36 8.03 -22.84
C LEU A 59 13.68 8.83 -21.56
N LYS A 60 13.72 10.17 -21.63
CA LYS A 60 13.84 11.04 -20.46
C LYS A 60 12.48 11.41 -19.85
N GLY A 61 11.38 10.92 -20.44
CA GLY A 61 10.01 11.26 -20.03
C GLY A 61 9.54 12.62 -20.53
N GLU A 62 10.29 13.28 -21.41
CA GLU A 62 9.89 14.56 -21.99
C GLU A 62 8.88 14.32 -23.10
N ASN A 63 7.77 15.05 -23.09
CA ASN A 63 6.74 14.94 -24.12
C ASN A 63 7.25 15.52 -25.44
N THR A 64 7.29 14.72 -26.48
CA THR A 64 7.76 15.12 -27.81
C THR A 64 6.61 15.46 -28.75
N LYS A 65 5.41 14.89 -28.51
CA LYS A 65 4.27 14.99 -29.41
C LYS A 65 2.97 14.54 -28.75
N ILE A 66 1.88 15.24 -29.02
CA ILE A 66 0.53 14.84 -28.62
C ILE A 66 -0.34 14.74 -29.87
N LYS A 67 -1.12 13.67 -30.01
CA LYS A 67 -2.07 13.48 -31.11
C LYS A 67 -3.46 13.18 -30.56
N ALA A 68 -4.47 13.91 -31.03
CA ALA A 68 -5.87 13.65 -30.66
C ALA A 68 -6.59 12.90 -31.77
N PHE A 69 -7.41 11.92 -31.42
CA PHE A 69 -8.16 11.08 -32.35
C PHE A 69 -9.64 10.98 -31.95
N LYS A 70 -10.50 10.81 -32.97
CA LYS A 70 -11.92 10.46 -32.80
C LYS A 70 -12.32 9.44 -33.84
N ASN A 71 -12.73 8.26 -33.39
CA ASN A 71 -13.07 7.10 -34.22
C ASN A 71 -11.98 6.83 -35.27
N GLY A 72 -10.72 6.79 -34.80
CA GLY A 72 -9.51 6.58 -35.59
C GLY A 72 -9.11 7.67 -36.56
N LYS A 73 -9.89 8.74 -36.68
CA LYS A 73 -9.50 9.92 -37.46
C LYS A 73 -8.65 10.84 -36.60
N LEU A 74 -7.49 11.23 -37.12
CA LEU A 74 -6.63 12.23 -36.51
C LEU A 74 -7.35 13.58 -36.52
N LEU A 75 -7.53 14.16 -35.35
CA LEU A 75 -8.15 15.49 -35.20
C LEU A 75 -7.11 16.59 -35.13
N ASN A 76 -6.05 16.39 -34.32
CA ASN A 76 -5.03 17.40 -34.12
C ASN A 76 -3.68 16.78 -33.75
N VAL A 77 -2.60 17.50 -34.03
CA VAL A 77 -1.23 17.18 -33.64
C VAL A 77 -0.61 18.40 -32.98
N PHE A 78 -0.21 18.25 -31.72
CA PHE A 78 0.58 19.23 -31.00
C PHE A 78 2.01 18.71 -30.93
N SER A 79 2.98 19.50 -31.37
CA SER A 79 4.40 19.19 -31.25
C SER A 79 5.13 20.45 -30.84
N ASP A 80 5.93 20.37 -29.79
CA ASP A 80 6.72 21.49 -29.25
C ASP A 80 7.85 21.86 -30.21
N LYS A 81 7.49 22.50 -31.33
CA LYS A 81 8.44 23.12 -32.26
C LYS A 81 8.74 24.58 -31.93
N GLU A 82 8.01 25.19 -31.00
CA GLU A 82 8.31 26.54 -30.55
C GLU A 82 9.21 26.50 -29.31
N LYS A 83 10.43 26.99 -29.48
CA LYS A 83 11.45 27.25 -28.44
C LYS A 83 11.02 28.36 -27.47
N GLY A 84 9.79 28.33 -26.98
CA GLY A 84 9.36 29.09 -25.81
C GLY A 84 9.60 28.23 -24.59
N THR A 85 10.26 28.77 -23.57
CA THR A 85 10.54 28.11 -22.29
C THR A 85 9.26 27.81 -21.51
N ILE A 86 8.40 26.95 -22.02
CA ILE A 86 7.28 26.42 -21.26
C ILE A 86 7.79 25.15 -20.61
N SER A 87 8.33 25.30 -19.40
CA SER A 87 8.55 24.19 -18.49
C SER A 87 7.20 23.58 -18.13
N ARG A 88 6.71 22.67 -18.98
CA ARG A 88 5.67 21.70 -18.62
C ARG A 88 6.36 20.41 -18.19
N THR A 89 7.24 20.53 -17.20
CA THR A 89 7.59 19.37 -16.39
C THR A 89 6.33 18.91 -15.67
N SER A 90 6.17 17.58 -15.53
CA SER A 90 5.32 17.02 -14.50
C SER A 90 5.70 17.68 -13.18
N LYS A 91 4.89 18.63 -12.71
CA LYS A 91 5.11 19.29 -11.43
C LYS A 91 4.43 18.45 -10.37
N VAL A 92 5.15 18.20 -9.28
CA VAL A 92 4.55 17.84 -8.00
C VAL A 92 3.48 18.90 -7.72
N PRO A 93 2.25 18.51 -7.37
CA PRO A 93 1.18 19.44 -7.01
C PRO A 93 1.68 20.44 -5.95
N PRO A 94 1.34 21.73 -6.03
CA PRO A 94 1.50 22.62 -4.89
C PRO A 94 0.64 22.09 -3.73
N ILE A 95 1.26 21.86 -2.58
CA ILE A 95 0.55 21.52 -1.35
C ILE A 95 -0.05 22.83 -0.83
N GLY A 96 -1.37 22.96 -1.01
CA GLY A 96 -2.13 24.15 -0.60
C GLY A 96 -2.29 25.18 -1.72
N GLU A 97 -3.49 25.73 -1.79
CA GLU A 97 -3.91 26.96 -2.48
C GLU A 97 -4.43 26.91 -3.93
N ASP A 98 -4.16 25.89 -4.74
CA ASP A 98 -4.74 25.83 -6.10
C ASP A 98 -6.04 24.99 -6.15
N THR A 99 -7.19 25.65 -6.01
CA THR A 99 -8.53 25.01 -5.98
C THR A 99 -9.05 24.57 -7.35
N ASN A 100 -8.28 24.76 -8.43
CA ASN A 100 -8.73 24.60 -9.82
C ASN A 100 -8.15 23.34 -10.49
N GLY A 101 -8.27 22.20 -9.83
CA GLY A 101 -7.92 20.91 -10.40
C GLY A 101 -8.53 19.76 -9.62
N PHE A 102 -8.37 18.55 -10.15
CA PHE A 102 -8.75 17.33 -9.46
C PHE A 102 -7.68 16.25 -9.66
N TRP A 103 -7.57 15.38 -8.68
CA TRP A 103 -6.75 14.19 -8.76
C TRP A 103 -7.46 13.12 -9.58
N LEU A 104 -6.83 12.69 -10.66
CA LEU A 104 -7.32 11.62 -11.51
C LEU A 104 -6.53 10.34 -11.22
N TYR A 105 -7.24 9.30 -10.76
CA TYR A 105 -6.69 7.95 -10.69
C TYR A 105 -6.47 7.41 -12.09
N THR A 106 -5.23 7.02 -12.38
CA THR A 106 -4.91 6.35 -13.63
C THR A 106 -4.37 4.96 -13.35
N ARG A 107 -5.07 3.96 -13.87
CA ARG A 107 -4.57 2.60 -13.92
C ARG A 107 -3.88 2.41 -15.26
N THR A 108 -2.63 2.02 -15.20
CA THR A 108 -1.78 1.82 -16.36
C THR A 108 -1.48 0.35 -16.55
N GLN A 109 -1.87 -0.20 -17.69
CA GLN A 109 -1.48 -1.55 -18.07
C GLN A 109 -0.25 -1.50 -18.98
N HIS A 110 0.80 -2.23 -18.59
CA HIS A 110 2.07 -2.34 -19.32
C HIS A 110 2.06 -3.60 -20.16
N TYR A 111 2.08 -3.44 -21.48
CA TYR A 111 2.08 -4.55 -22.43
C TYR A 111 3.39 -4.63 -23.20
N THR A 112 3.84 -5.84 -23.50
CA THR A 112 4.83 -6.13 -24.54
C THR A 112 4.10 -6.57 -25.81
N ASP A 113 4.22 -5.79 -26.88
CA ASP A 113 3.69 -6.15 -28.20
C ASP A 113 4.72 -6.95 -29.00
N TRP A 114 4.31 -8.10 -29.54
CA TRP A 114 5.16 -8.98 -30.33
C TRP A 114 4.84 -8.86 -31.82
N TYR A 115 5.88 -8.68 -32.63
CA TYR A 115 5.77 -8.58 -34.09
C TYR A 115 6.58 -9.67 -34.77
N ARG A 116 6.02 -10.24 -35.83
CA ARG A 116 6.71 -11.16 -36.73
C ARG A 116 7.20 -10.38 -37.94
N SER A 117 8.48 -10.55 -38.29
CA SER A 117 9.01 -10.01 -39.55
C SER A 117 8.45 -10.78 -40.74
N ASN A 118 8.00 -10.06 -41.77
CA ASN A 118 7.52 -10.61 -43.03
C ASN A 118 8.60 -10.63 -44.12
N GLY A 119 9.86 -10.30 -43.82
CA GLY A 119 10.90 -10.14 -44.84
C GLY A 119 11.18 -8.67 -45.16
N SER A 120 10.87 -8.20 -46.37
CA SER A 120 11.23 -6.89 -46.99
C SER A 120 10.74 -5.63 -46.23
N GLY A 121 11.15 -5.48 -44.98
CA GLY A 121 10.87 -4.34 -44.10
C GLY A 121 9.49 -4.37 -43.41
N GLY A 122 8.63 -5.33 -43.73
CA GLY A 122 7.29 -5.44 -43.15
C GLY A 122 7.27 -6.19 -41.82
N TRP A 123 6.49 -5.70 -40.86
CA TRP A 123 6.23 -6.35 -39.57
C TRP A 123 4.73 -6.61 -39.42
N THR A 124 4.34 -7.83 -39.07
CA THR A 124 2.96 -8.18 -38.71
C THR A 124 2.84 -8.31 -37.20
N TYR A 125 1.91 -7.59 -36.60
CA TYR A 125 1.55 -7.79 -35.20
C TYR A 125 1.08 -9.23 -34.96
N THR A 126 1.52 -9.84 -33.87
CA THR A 126 1.10 -11.20 -33.49
C THR A 126 0.20 -11.16 -32.27
N HIS A 127 0.71 -10.68 -31.13
CA HIS A 127 -0.02 -10.65 -29.87
C HIS A 127 0.63 -9.65 -28.90
N SER A 128 -0.11 -9.31 -27.85
CA SER A 128 0.39 -8.53 -26.71
C SER A 128 0.42 -9.41 -25.47
N VAL A 129 1.45 -9.25 -24.65
CA VAL A 129 1.56 -9.89 -23.33
C VAL A 129 1.44 -8.79 -22.29
N LEU A 130 0.49 -8.92 -21.35
CA LEU A 130 0.42 -8.03 -20.19
C LEU A 130 1.60 -8.37 -19.29
N ASN A 131 2.50 -7.41 -19.07
CA ASN A 131 3.63 -7.58 -18.17
C ASN A 131 3.19 -7.35 -16.73
N TYR A 132 2.63 -6.17 -16.47
CA TYR A 132 2.19 -5.75 -15.14
C TYR A 132 1.23 -4.55 -15.25
N THR A 133 0.63 -4.16 -14.14
CA THR A 133 -0.20 -2.96 -14.03
C THR A 133 0.43 -2.02 -13.01
N THR A 134 0.58 -0.74 -13.34
CA THR A 134 0.88 0.31 -12.34
C THR A 134 -0.33 1.18 -12.11
N SER A 135 -0.36 1.86 -10.98
CA SER A 135 -1.40 2.84 -10.67
C SER A 135 -0.72 4.12 -10.21
N GLU A 136 -1.17 5.26 -10.71
CA GLU A 136 -0.66 6.57 -10.31
C GLU A 136 -1.80 7.61 -10.24
N TYR A 137 -1.61 8.60 -9.37
CA TYR A 137 -2.45 9.77 -9.26
C TYR A 137 -1.87 10.90 -10.10
N VAL A 138 -2.66 11.41 -11.05
CA VAL A 138 -2.28 12.53 -11.90
C VAL A 138 -3.13 13.74 -11.54
N TRP A 139 -2.49 14.84 -11.14
CA TRP A 139 -3.19 16.10 -10.94
C TRP A 139 -3.60 16.66 -12.31
N VAL A 140 -4.91 16.84 -12.51
CA VAL A 140 -5.47 17.47 -13.70
C VAL A 140 -5.92 18.87 -13.31
N SER A 141 -5.14 19.87 -13.72
CA SER A 141 -5.58 21.27 -13.63
C SER A 141 -6.74 21.48 -14.60
N THR A 142 -7.88 21.98 -14.10
CA THR A 142 -9.06 22.28 -14.92
C THR A 142 -8.94 23.61 -15.65
N GLY A 143 -7.79 24.30 -15.54
CA GLY A 143 -7.42 25.43 -16.39
C GLY A 143 -8.56 26.44 -16.56
N GLY A 144 -9.10 26.96 -15.46
CA GLY A 144 -10.22 27.88 -15.53
C GLY A 144 -9.79 29.32 -15.74
N SER A 145 -9.77 29.81 -16.99
CA SER A 145 -10.36 31.12 -17.27
C SER A 145 -11.63 30.93 -18.10
N THR A 146 -12.75 31.17 -17.41
CA THR A 146 -14.10 31.56 -17.86
C THR A 146 -14.98 30.57 -18.65
N ASN A 147 -16.19 30.44 -18.09
CA ASN A 147 -17.49 30.12 -18.69
C ASN A 147 -17.77 28.66 -19.11
N ALA A 148 -18.05 27.83 -18.11
CA ALA A 148 -19.12 26.86 -18.23
C ALA A 148 -20.10 27.11 -17.07
N GLU A 149 -21.26 27.67 -17.40
CA GLU A 149 -22.39 27.85 -16.48
C GLU A 149 -22.86 26.48 -15.99
N TYR A 150 -22.48 26.12 -14.77
CA TYR A 150 -23.27 25.20 -13.97
C TYR A 150 -23.98 26.04 -12.93
N HIS A 151 -25.26 26.34 -13.18
CA HIS A 151 -26.10 27.07 -12.25
C HIS A 151 -26.20 26.32 -10.92
N GLY A 152 -25.61 26.91 -9.89
CA GLY A 152 -25.76 26.49 -8.51
C GLY A 152 -27.12 26.93 -7.97
N HIS A 153 -27.88 25.98 -7.45
CA HIS A 153 -28.84 26.28 -6.41
C HIS A 153 -28.19 25.94 -5.06
N SER A 154 -27.83 26.99 -4.32
CA SER A 154 -27.77 26.88 -2.86
C SER A 154 -29.20 27.00 -2.32
N PRO A 155 -29.50 26.34 -1.19
CA PRO A 155 -29.71 27.16 -0.02
C PRO A 155 -29.01 26.62 1.23
N SER A 156 -28.31 27.53 1.90
CA SER A 156 -28.14 27.66 3.36
C SER A 156 -28.12 26.39 4.21
N GLY A 157 -26.95 26.08 4.75
CA GLY A 157 -26.80 25.22 5.92
C GLY A 157 -25.34 25.18 6.34
N THR A 158 -25.05 25.66 7.55
CA THR A 158 -23.75 25.48 8.21
C THR A 158 -23.45 23.99 8.34
N PHE A 159 -22.68 23.44 7.41
CA PHE A 159 -22.13 22.10 7.52
C PHE A 159 -20.64 22.18 7.27
N SER A 160 -19.88 21.89 8.33
CA SER A 160 -18.49 21.47 8.22
C SER A 160 -18.43 20.40 7.12
N PRO A 161 -17.55 20.49 6.11
CA PRO A 161 -17.48 19.47 5.08
C PRO A 161 -17.16 18.16 5.77
N THR A 162 -18.09 17.22 5.73
CA THR A 162 -17.81 15.84 6.13
C THR A 162 -16.81 15.31 5.13
N ASP A 163 -15.61 15.05 5.63
CA ASP A 163 -14.64 14.17 5.00
C ASP A 163 -15.37 12.91 4.51
N ASN A 164 -15.42 12.75 3.20
CA ASN A 164 -16.13 11.69 2.49
C ASN A 164 -15.17 10.78 1.71
N HIS A 165 -13.90 10.74 2.11
CA HIS A 165 -12.99 9.67 1.71
C HIS A 165 -13.47 8.35 2.35
N PRO A 166 -13.43 7.22 1.64
CA PRO A 166 -13.66 5.93 2.28
C PRO A 166 -12.51 5.64 3.25
N VAL A 167 -12.81 5.53 4.53
CA VAL A 167 -11.88 5.11 5.59
C VAL A 167 -11.23 3.77 5.20
N GLU A 168 -9.90 3.72 5.16
CA GLU A 168 -9.12 2.55 4.70
C GLU A 168 -8.68 1.62 5.83
N VAL A 169 -8.88 2.07 7.07
CA VAL A 169 -8.78 1.27 8.29
C VAL A 169 -10.19 0.83 8.68
N ILE A 170 -10.54 -0.40 8.33
CA ILE A 170 -11.85 -0.98 8.64
C ILE A 170 -11.82 -1.54 10.06
N VAL A 171 -12.54 -0.92 10.99
CA VAL A 171 -12.59 -1.32 12.40
C VAL A 171 -13.90 -2.04 12.72
N ASN A 172 -13.87 -3.36 12.71
CA ASN A 172 -14.99 -4.23 13.09
C ASN A 172 -14.72 -4.90 14.44
N LEU A 173 -14.34 -4.09 15.42
CA LEU A 173 -14.08 -4.50 16.79
C LEU A 173 -15.31 -4.27 17.66
N THR A 174 -15.44 -5.02 18.75
CA THR A 174 -16.49 -4.85 19.77
C THR A 174 -15.88 -5.01 21.16
N GLY A 175 -16.66 -4.76 22.22
CA GLY A 175 -16.27 -5.02 23.60
C GLY A 175 -14.95 -4.37 24.04
N LYS A 176 -14.15 -5.14 24.76
CA LYS A 176 -12.84 -4.73 25.28
C LYS A 176 -11.86 -4.40 24.17
N ALA A 177 -11.84 -5.16 23.08
CA ALA A 177 -10.98 -4.86 21.94
C ALA A 177 -11.23 -3.46 21.39
N LEU A 178 -12.51 -3.09 21.20
CA LEU A 178 -12.87 -1.75 20.71
C LEU A 178 -12.49 -0.65 21.72
N CYS A 179 -12.73 -0.87 23.02
CA CYS A 179 -12.37 0.10 24.05
C CYS A 179 -10.85 0.39 24.06
N VAL A 180 -10.03 -0.67 24.05
CA VAL A 180 -8.56 -0.53 24.06
C VAL A 180 -8.06 0.08 22.75
N TYR A 181 -8.60 -0.35 21.61
CA TYR A 181 -8.30 0.23 20.31
C TYR A 181 -8.56 1.74 20.29
N ASN A 182 -9.73 2.20 20.77
CA ASN A 182 -10.07 3.62 20.79
C ASN A 182 -9.10 4.43 21.65
N LYS A 183 -8.71 3.92 22.82
CA LYS A 183 -7.69 4.53 23.67
C LYS A 183 -6.34 4.62 22.95
N LEU A 184 -5.89 3.53 22.33
CA LEU A 184 -4.65 3.49 21.56
C LEU A 184 -4.67 4.45 20.36
N ASN A 185 -5.79 4.53 19.64
CA ASN A 185 -5.95 5.40 18.47
C ASN A 185 -6.04 6.88 18.86
N SER A 186 -6.47 7.19 20.09
CA SER A 186 -6.47 8.55 20.64
C SER A 186 -5.08 9.06 21.04
N LEU A 187 -4.07 8.18 21.08
CA LEU A 187 -2.69 8.58 21.36
C LEU A 187 -2.15 9.46 20.21
N SER A 188 -1.42 10.52 20.56
CA SER A 188 -0.83 11.44 19.57
C SER A 188 0.40 10.88 18.85
N SER A 189 0.91 9.70 19.24
CA SER A 189 2.17 9.12 18.73
C SER A 189 2.18 7.59 18.80
N GLY A 190 3.21 6.97 18.21
CA GLY A 190 3.44 5.52 18.28
C GLY A 190 2.41 4.71 17.49
N PHE A 191 1.37 4.23 18.17
CA PHE A 191 0.34 3.36 17.60
C PHE A 191 -0.50 4.06 16.52
N ALA A 192 -0.99 5.28 16.80
CA ALA A 192 -1.73 6.05 15.81
C ALA A 192 -0.89 6.33 14.55
N ASN A 193 0.42 6.60 14.71
CA ASN A 193 1.32 6.76 13.58
C ASN A 193 1.59 5.46 12.82
N ALA A 194 1.57 4.30 13.51
CA ALA A 194 1.69 3.01 12.85
C ALA A 194 0.45 2.69 12.00
N ILE A 195 -0.76 2.94 12.54
CA ILE A 195 -2.02 2.74 11.82
C ILE A 195 -2.17 3.71 10.65
N LYS A 196 -1.74 4.97 10.79
CA LYS A 196 -1.78 5.96 9.71
C LYS A 196 -1.04 5.54 8.44
N LYS A 197 -0.13 4.57 8.50
CA LYS A 197 0.55 4.02 7.31
C LYS A 197 -0.36 3.18 6.41
N PHE A 198 -1.53 2.81 6.94
CA PHE A 198 -2.60 2.06 6.27
C PHE A 198 -3.81 2.95 5.96
N ASP A 199 -3.70 4.24 6.27
CA ASP A 199 -4.74 5.26 6.12
C ASP A 199 -4.28 6.29 5.08
N GLY A 200 -5.20 6.76 4.24
CA GLY A 200 -4.88 7.66 3.14
C GLY A 200 -5.86 7.51 1.99
N GLU A 201 -5.50 8.01 0.80
CA GLU A 201 -6.32 7.76 -0.38
C GLU A 201 -6.00 6.38 -1.00
N PHE A 202 -4.75 5.87 -0.88
CA PHE A 202 -4.29 4.56 -1.39
C PHE A 202 -3.06 4.05 -0.62
N PRO A 203 -3.22 3.17 0.38
CA PRO A 203 -2.12 2.65 1.15
C PRO A 203 -1.55 1.43 0.40
N VAL A 204 -0.27 1.12 0.63
CA VAL A 204 0.31 -0.13 0.09
C VAL A 204 -0.47 -1.37 0.55
N SER A 205 -1.12 -1.26 1.71
CA SER A 205 -2.11 -2.22 2.20
C SER A 205 -3.16 -1.49 3.02
N HIS A 206 -4.44 -1.81 2.82
CA HIS A 206 -5.52 -1.44 3.73
C HIS A 206 -5.45 -2.31 5.00
N LEU A 207 -5.99 -1.81 6.10
CA LEU A 207 -6.01 -2.52 7.37
C LEU A 207 -7.44 -2.86 7.76
N LYS A 208 -7.68 -4.12 8.12
CA LYS A 208 -8.97 -4.58 8.63
C LYS A 208 -8.77 -5.20 10.01
N LEU A 209 -9.50 -4.71 11.01
CA LEU A 209 -9.47 -5.22 12.38
C LEU A 209 -10.79 -5.92 12.67
N THR A 210 -10.76 -7.21 13.03
CA THR A 210 -11.97 -8.02 13.25
C THR A 210 -11.89 -8.83 14.54
N ILE A 211 -13.06 -9.24 15.04
CA ILE A 211 -13.16 -10.26 16.09
C ILE A 211 -13.28 -11.64 15.45
N ASN A 212 -12.42 -12.56 15.87
CA ASN A 212 -12.49 -13.98 15.58
C ASN A 212 -12.32 -14.78 16.89
N ASN A 213 -13.43 -15.25 17.43
CA ASN A 213 -13.45 -16.04 18.67
C ASN A 213 -13.16 -17.53 18.47
N THR A 214 -12.85 -17.95 17.24
CA THR A 214 -12.47 -19.34 16.91
C THR A 214 -10.97 -19.51 16.69
N LEU A 215 -10.15 -18.49 16.98
CA LEU A 215 -8.69 -18.62 17.00
C LEU A 215 -8.26 -19.70 17.99
N ALA A 216 -7.10 -20.30 17.75
CA ALA A 216 -6.58 -21.40 18.58
C ALA A 216 -6.46 -20.99 20.06
N SER A 217 -6.56 -21.97 20.95
CA SER A 217 -6.37 -21.75 22.39
C SER A 217 -5.01 -21.10 22.63
N ASN A 218 -4.97 -20.01 23.41
CA ASN A 218 -3.80 -19.16 23.69
C ASN A 218 -3.37 -18.18 22.59
N VAL A 219 -4.13 -18.07 21.48
CA VAL A 219 -3.92 -17.03 20.48
C VAL A 219 -4.86 -15.86 20.78
N TYR A 220 -4.27 -14.73 21.16
CA TYR A 220 -4.99 -13.50 21.51
C TYR A 220 -5.30 -12.64 20.28
N GLY A 221 -4.42 -12.67 19.29
CA GLY A 221 -4.57 -12.02 18.00
C GLY A 221 -3.75 -12.74 16.94
N GLU A 222 -4.11 -12.55 15.68
CA GLU A 222 -3.39 -13.11 14.54
C GLU A 222 -3.51 -12.18 13.33
N THR A 223 -2.36 -11.79 12.78
CA THR A 223 -2.29 -11.03 11.53
C THR A 223 -2.20 -11.96 10.33
N GLN A 224 -3.16 -11.85 9.42
CA GLN A 224 -3.22 -12.65 8.20
C GLN A 224 -2.32 -12.05 7.10
N PRO A 225 -1.65 -12.90 6.29
CA PRO A 225 -1.03 -12.44 5.06
C PRO A 225 -2.04 -11.71 4.16
N PRO A 226 -1.62 -10.63 3.50
CA PRO A 226 -2.55 -9.81 2.75
C PRO A 226 -3.12 -10.50 1.52
N VAL A 227 -4.40 -10.22 1.28
CA VAL A 227 -5.17 -10.65 0.10
C VAL A 227 -5.87 -9.41 -0.47
N ASP A 228 -5.75 -9.21 -1.77
CA ASP A 228 -6.31 -8.03 -2.47
C ASP A 228 -5.98 -6.69 -1.80
N PHE A 229 -4.71 -6.54 -1.38
CA PHE A 229 -4.18 -5.38 -0.66
C PHE A 229 -4.76 -5.16 0.74
N VAL A 230 -5.53 -6.11 1.30
CA VAL A 230 -6.06 -6.01 2.65
C VAL A 230 -5.26 -6.90 3.59
N THR A 231 -4.64 -6.30 4.61
CA THR A 231 -4.11 -7.02 5.77
C THR A 231 -5.19 -7.05 6.85
N GLU A 232 -5.60 -8.26 7.25
CA GLU A 232 -6.55 -8.44 8.35
C GLU A 232 -5.82 -8.82 9.64
N ILE A 233 -6.15 -8.14 10.73
CA ILE A 233 -5.80 -8.54 12.09
C ILE A 233 -7.06 -9.04 12.77
N GLN A 234 -7.02 -10.28 13.23
CA GLN A 234 -8.12 -10.93 13.92
C GLN A 234 -7.80 -11.02 15.41
N PHE A 235 -8.75 -10.66 16.27
CA PHE A 235 -8.60 -10.71 17.73
C PHE A 235 -9.60 -11.66 18.38
N ASN A 236 -9.16 -12.35 19.44
CA ASN A 236 -10.00 -13.25 20.22
C ASN A 236 -10.55 -12.55 21.47
N GLU A 237 -11.75 -11.98 21.35
CA GLU A 237 -12.43 -11.26 22.43
C GLU A 237 -12.69 -12.17 23.65
N ASN A 238 -12.99 -13.45 23.44
CA ASN A 238 -13.18 -14.40 24.53
C ASN A 238 -11.90 -14.55 25.38
N SER A 239 -10.73 -14.57 24.71
CA SER A 239 -9.44 -14.67 25.39
C SER A 239 -9.04 -13.38 26.11
N PHE A 240 -9.53 -12.21 25.67
CA PHE A 240 -9.28 -10.93 26.33
C PHE A 240 -9.91 -10.81 27.72
N ALA A 241 -10.87 -11.66 28.08
CA ALA A 241 -11.43 -11.70 29.44
C ALA A 241 -10.35 -11.95 30.51
N SER A 242 -9.33 -12.76 30.19
CA SER A 242 -8.24 -13.09 31.11
C SER A 242 -7.16 -12.01 31.19
N LEU A 243 -7.13 -11.05 30.26
CA LEU A 243 -6.07 -10.05 30.15
C LEU A 243 -6.41 -8.74 30.87
N SER A 244 -5.37 -7.97 31.20
CA SER A 244 -5.48 -6.57 31.59
C SER A 244 -5.66 -5.65 30.38
N ASP A 245 -6.05 -4.38 30.59
CA ASP A 245 -6.09 -3.39 29.52
C ASP A 245 -4.71 -3.22 28.85
N LEU A 246 -3.64 -3.22 29.66
CA LEU A 246 -2.25 -3.17 29.17
C LEU A 246 -1.90 -4.43 28.36
N GLY A 247 -2.40 -5.59 28.78
CA GLY A 247 -2.21 -6.85 28.07
C GLY A 247 -2.86 -6.82 26.69
N ILE A 248 -4.11 -6.38 26.60
CA ILE A 248 -4.82 -6.21 25.32
C ILE A 248 -4.07 -5.19 24.45
N ALA A 249 -3.62 -4.06 25.01
CA ALA A 249 -2.85 -3.06 24.26
C ALA A 249 -1.53 -3.62 23.71
N THR A 250 -0.90 -4.53 24.44
CA THR A 250 0.32 -5.24 24.01
C THR A 250 0.02 -6.14 22.80
N VAL A 251 -1.12 -6.83 22.78
CA VAL A 251 -1.56 -7.64 21.62
C VAL A 251 -1.76 -6.75 20.39
N PHE A 252 -2.44 -5.61 20.51
CA PHE A 252 -2.58 -4.66 19.40
C PHE A 252 -1.24 -4.14 18.87
N ALA A 253 -0.33 -3.77 19.77
CA ALA A 253 1.01 -3.30 19.41
C ALA A 253 1.85 -4.39 18.74
N HIS A 254 1.65 -5.65 19.12
CA HIS A 254 2.29 -6.79 18.47
C HIS A 254 1.77 -6.99 17.04
N GLU A 255 0.46 -7.11 16.88
CA GLU A 255 -0.14 -7.41 15.57
C GLU A 255 0.05 -6.28 14.55
N ILE A 256 0.04 -5.01 14.97
CA ILE A 256 0.29 -3.90 14.03
C ILE A 256 1.70 -3.93 13.44
N ILE A 257 2.67 -4.53 14.15
CA ILE A 257 4.03 -4.71 13.64
C ILE A 257 4.07 -5.83 12.61
N HIS A 258 3.33 -6.94 12.81
CA HIS A 258 3.11 -7.93 11.75
C HIS A 258 2.48 -7.29 10.51
N ALA A 259 1.47 -6.44 10.68
CA ALA A 259 0.86 -5.73 9.56
C ALA A 259 1.86 -4.82 8.84
N GLU A 260 2.73 -4.09 9.57
CA GLU A 260 3.77 -3.24 8.96
C GLU A 260 4.82 -4.07 8.20
N ILE A 261 5.15 -5.27 8.69
CA ILE A 261 6.03 -6.21 7.99
C ILE A 261 5.37 -6.62 6.67
N PHE A 262 4.10 -7.03 6.70
CA PHE A 262 3.38 -7.40 5.47
C PHE A 262 3.20 -6.23 4.50
N ARG A 263 2.94 -5.01 4.99
CA ARG A 263 2.87 -3.80 4.16
C ARG A 263 4.20 -3.55 3.44
N LYS A 264 5.34 -3.72 4.11
CA LYS A 264 6.67 -3.62 3.47
C LYS A 264 6.87 -4.74 2.44
N MET A 265 6.48 -5.97 2.75
CA MET A 265 6.57 -7.08 1.80
C MET A 265 5.71 -6.84 0.56
N LEU A 266 4.48 -6.35 0.71
CA LEU A 266 3.60 -5.96 -0.40
C LEU A 266 4.22 -4.82 -1.23
N SER A 267 4.82 -3.83 -0.56
CA SER A 267 5.53 -2.74 -1.24
C SER A 267 6.63 -3.26 -2.17
N ALA A 268 7.37 -4.28 -1.71
CA ALA A 268 8.40 -4.94 -2.52
C ALA A 268 7.77 -5.82 -3.61
N ALA A 269 6.67 -6.51 -3.31
CA ALA A 269 5.99 -7.40 -4.25
C ALA A 269 5.31 -6.66 -5.40
N GLN A 270 4.89 -5.40 -5.19
CA GLN A 270 4.11 -4.58 -6.14
C GLN A 270 2.84 -5.28 -6.64
N ARG A 271 2.20 -6.04 -5.75
CA ARG A 271 0.96 -6.80 -6.01
C ARG A 271 0.16 -6.93 -4.71
N GLY A 272 -1.12 -7.24 -4.82
CA GLY A 272 -2.05 -7.26 -3.68
C GLY A 272 -1.97 -8.48 -2.76
N THR A 273 -1.03 -9.39 -3.00
CA THR A 273 -0.86 -10.60 -2.19
C THR A 273 0.60 -11.06 -2.17
N LEU A 274 0.99 -11.81 -1.14
CA LEU A 274 2.33 -12.38 -1.03
C LEU A 274 2.43 -13.82 -1.59
N ASN A 275 1.31 -14.43 -1.96
CA ASN A 275 1.28 -15.81 -2.46
C ASN A 275 1.84 -15.90 -3.88
N SER A 276 3.02 -16.48 -4.04
CA SER A 276 3.62 -16.71 -5.37
C SER A 276 3.03 -17.98 -5.99
N ASN A 277 2.50 -17.89 -7.21
CA ASN A 277 1.95 -19.02 -7.95
C ASN A 277 3.03 -19.78 -8.73
N THR A 278 4.18 -19.14 -9.00
CA THR A 278 5.33 -19.75 -9.66
C THR A 278 6.63 -19.53 -8.88
N PRO A 279 7.64 -20.40 -9.06
CA PRO A 279 8.98 -20.19 -8.50
C PRO A 279 9.61 -18.85 -8.93
N GLU A 280 9.36 -18.41 -10.17
CA GLU A 280 9.88 -17.15 -10.69
C GLU A 280 9.30 -15.94 -9.95
N GLU A 281 7.99 -15.95 -9.67
CA GLU A 281 7.34 -14.92 -8.85
C GLU A 281 7.95 -14.86 -7.44
N GLN A 282 8.26 -16.02 -6.87
CA GLN A 282 8.92 -16.09 -5.56
C GLN A 282 10.33 -15.50 -5.61
N VAL A 283 11.12 -15.81 -6.64
CA VAL A 283 12.47 -15.24 -6.83
C VAL A 283 12.41 -13.74 -7.01
N ILE A 284 11.43 -13.22 -7.76
CA ILE A 284 11.23 -11.78 -7.94
C ILE A 284 10.89 -11.10 -6.60
N LEU A 285 9.99 -11.67 -5.81
CA LEU A 285 9.65 -11.18 -4.48
C LEU A 285 10.89 -11.12 -3.58
N VAL A 286 11.62 -12.22 -3.48
CA VAL A 286 12.83 -12.34 -2.64
C VAL A 286 13.90 -11.33 -3.05
N ASN A 287 14.16 -11.19 -4.36
CA ASN A 287 15.11 -10.20 -4.87
C ASN A 287 14.64 -8.75 -4.62
N SER A 288 13.33 -8.50 -4.72
CA SER A 288 12.77 -7.18 -4.40
C SER A 288 12.91 -6.85 -2.91
N LEU A 289 12.70 -7.83 -2.02
CA LEU A 289 12.95 -7.66 -0.58
C LEU A 289 14.42 -7.35 -0.31
N LYS A 290 15.35 -8.05 -0.97
CA LYS A 290 16.79 -7.80 -0.85
C LYS A 290 17.16 -6.35 -1.17
N ASN A 291 16.56 -5.81 -2.23
CA ASN A 291 16.88 -4.47 -2.72
C ASN A 291 16.21 -3.35 -1.91
N ASN A 292 14.96 -3.57 -1.45
CA ASN A 292 14.16 -2.52 -0.81
C ASN A 292 14.17 -2.60 0.72
N PHE A 293 14.31 -3.81 1.29
CA PHE A 293 14.24 -4.07 2.73
C PHE A 293 15.28 -5.12 3.15
N PRO A 294 16.60 -4.83 3.04
CA PRO A 294 17.66 -5.83 3.24
C PRO A 294 17.63 -6.50 4.62
N GLY A 295 17.21 -5.78 5.67
CA GLY A 295 17.03 -6.36 7.01
C GLY A 295 15.89 -7.38 7.08
N LEU A 296 14.76 -7.09 6.40
CA LEU A 296 13.63 -8.02 6.31
C LEU A 296 13.99 -9.25 5.46
N TYR A 297 14.67 -9.04 4.33
CA TYR A 297 15.20 -10.11 3.49
C TYR A 297 16.11 -11.07 4.26
N ASP A 298 16.98 -10.55 5.12
CA ASP A 298 17.90 -11.38 5.90
C ASP A 298 17.15 -12.38 6.81
N TYR A 299 16.07 -11.95 7.47
CA TYR A 299 15.24 -12.86 8.27
C TYR A 299 14.34 -13.77 7.41
N TYR A 300 13.73 -13.22 6.36
CA TYR A 300 12.76 -13.91 5.52
C TYR A 300 13.40 -14.99 4.62
N GLU A 301 14.65 -14.82 4.19
CA GLU A 301 15.29 -15.77 3.28
C GLU A 301 16.53 -16.39 3.91
N ARG A 302 17.48 -15.56 4.38
CA ARG A 302 18.82 -16.05 4.75
C ARG A 302 18.85 -16.76 6.10
N ARG A 303 18.02 -16.33 7.04
CA ARG A 303 17.88 -16.89 8.40
C ARG A 303 16.53 -17.58 8.59
N TRP A 304 15.89 -17.99 7.51
CA TRP A 304 14.53 -18.52 7.54
C TRP A 304 14.38 -19.66 8.55
N LYS A 305 13.40 -19.46 9.43
CA LYS A 305 12.79 -20.47 10.30
C LYS A 305 11.30 -20.10 10.38
N PRO A 306 10.39 -21.04 10.69
CA PRO A 306 8.95 -20.74 10.78
C PRO A 306 8.60 -19.51 11.66
N THR A 307 9.44 -19.18 12.63
CA THR A 307 9.26 -18.07 13.59
C THR A 307 10.12 -16.84 13.30
N TRP A 308 10.64 -16.69 12.08
CA TRP A 308 11.58 -15.61 11.70
C TRP A 308 11.02 -14.20 12.00
N ASN A 309 9.71 -14.01 11.85
CA ASN A 309 9.03 -12.74 12.08
C ASN A 309 9.08 -12.35 13.56
N HIS A 310 8.81 -13.29 14.46
CA HIS A 310 8.91 -13.12 15.90
C HIS A 310 10.37 -12.90 16.33
N GLU A 311 11.33 -13.62 15.74
CA GLU A 311 12.76 -13.37 16.00
C GLU A 311 13.16 -11.94 15.59
N MET A 312 12.74 -11.49 14.41
CA MET A 312 13.00 -10.13 13.96
C MET A 312 12.35 -9.10 14.90
N MET A 313 11.12 -9.35 15.34
CA MET A 313 10.41 -8.47 16.27
C MET A 313 11.08 -8.41 17.63
N ALA A 314 11.52 -9.54 18.17
CA ALA A 314 12.25 -9.63 19.43
C ALA A 314 13.55 -8.80 19.42
N ASN A 315 14.28 -8.81 18.30
CA ASN A 315 15.54 -8.07 18.17
C ASN A 315 15.37 -6.58 17.87
N HIS A 316 14.36 -6.20 17.08
CA HIS A 316 14.29 -4.86 16.48
C HIS A 316 13.06 -4.04 16.86
N TYR A 317 11.99 -4.69 17.31
CA TYR A 317 10.69 -4.04 17.51
C TYR A 317 10.17 -4.14 18.95
N ARG A 318 10.84 -4.89 19.84
CA ARG A 318 10.44 -5.00 21.26
C ARG A 318 10.33 -3.64 21.94
N SER A 319 11.32 -2.77 21.76
CA SER A 319 11.27 -1.41 22.34
C SER A 319 10.14 -0.56 21.75
N THR A 320 9.77 -0.76 20.49
CA THR A 320 8.60 -0.11 19.88
C THR A 320 7.30 -0.56 20.53
N ILE A 321 7.14 -1.85 20.83
CA ILE A 321 5.98 -2.37 21.58
C ILE A 321 5.96 -1.73 22.97
N ALA A 322 7.10 -1.73 23.67
CA ALA A 322 7.23 -1.13 24.99
C ALA A 322 6.87 0.37 24.98
N ASP A 323 7.29 1.13 23.97
CA ASP A 323 6.94 2.56 23.80
C ASP A 323 5.44 2.76 23.64
N VAL A 324 4.78 1.94 22.82
CA VAL A 324 3.34 2.02 22.57
C VAL A 324 2.56 1.76 23.86
N ILE A 325 2.87 0.66 24.56
CA ILE A 325 2.11 0.26 25.76
C ILE A 325 2.41 1.16 26.96
N GLN A 326 3.62 1.76 27.01
CA GLN A 326 3.96 2.77 28.00
C GLN A 326 3.15 4.07 27.79
N GLN A 327 2.99 4.51 26.54
CA GLN A 327 2.17 5.67 26.20
C GLN A 327 0.69 5.39 26.53
N PHE A 328 0.21 4.19 26.20
CA PHE A 328 -1.14 3.75 26.54
C PHE A 328 -1.43 3.80 28.04
N ASP A 329 -0.51 3.33 28.87
CA ASP A 329 -0.64 3.32 30.35
C ASP A 329 -0.23 4.65 30.99
N ASN A 330 -0.06 5.70 30.20
CA ASN A 330 0.35 7.04 30.64
C ASN A 330 1.57 7.02 31.58
N ASN A 331 2.57 6.20 31.27
CA ASN A 331 3.81 6.07 32.03
C ASN A 331 3.64 5.70 33.52
N ARG A 332 2.55 5.02 33.90
CA ARG A 332 2.26 4.66 35.30
C ARG A 332 3.32 3.72 35.93
N LEU A 333 3.89 2.80 35.15
CA LEU A 333 4.89 1.82 35.58
C LEU A 333 6.32 2.21 35.15
N PRO A 334 7.37 1.65 35.78
CA PRO A 334 8.75 1.81 35.33
C PRO A 334 8.99 1.26 33.92
N ARG A 335 9.93 1.85 33.16
CA ARG A 335 10.26 1.42 31.80
C ARG A 335 10.57 -0.07 31.68
N SER A 336 11.29 -0.63 32.66
CA SER A 336 11.66 -2.04 32.70
C SER A 336 10.44 -2.97 32.70
N THR A 337 9.30 -2.53 33.25
CA THR A 337 8.05 -3.30 33.23
C THR A 337 7.48 -3.37 31.81
N TYR A 338 7.46 -2.29 31.05
CA TYR A 338 6.98 -2.32 29.66
C TYR A 338 7.91 -3.12 28.74
N GLU A 339 9.23 -3.02 28.93
CA GLU A 339 10.20 -3.86 28.20
C GLU A 339 10.01 -5.35 28.53
N ALA A 340 9.66 -5.69 29.77
CA ALA A 340 9.33 -7.06 30.17
C ALA A 340 8.02 -7.52 29.53
N VAL A 341 6.95 -6.71 29.60
CA VAL A 341 5.64 -7.04 29.01
C VAL A 341 5.71 -7.18 27.49
N ALA A 342 6.57 -6.39 26.82
CA ALA A 342 6.78 -6.47 25.38
C ALA A 342 7.38 -7.81 24.90
N TRP A 343 7.85 -8.68 25.81
CA TRP A 343 8.25 -10.05 25.46
C TRP A 343 7.08 -11.00 25.22
N VAL A 344 5.84 -10.63 25.57
CA VAL A 344 4.67 -11.46 25.28
C VAL A 344 4.50 -11.62 23.76
N GLY A 345 4.37 -12.86 23.31
CA GLY A 345 4.35 -13.21 21.89
C GLY A 345 5.70 -13.13 21.19
N LEU A 346 6.78 -12.69 21.85
CA LEU A 346 8.13 -12.61 21.27
C LEU A 346 9.15 -13.53 21.94
N GLY A 347 8.95 -13.88 23.21
CA GLY A 347 9.87 -14.73 23.95
C GLY A 347 9.57 -16.21 23.79
N LYS A 348 8.49 -16.63 24.46
CA LYS A 348 7.91 -17.98 24.38
C LYS A 348 6.73 -17.91 23.42
N LEU A 349 6.82 -18.64 22.30
CA LEU A 349 5.84 -18.59 21.21
C LEU A 349 4.82 -19.73 21.32
N ASP A 350 5.26 -20.92 21.72
CA ASP A 350 4.42 -22.09 21.98
C ASP A 350 5.14 -23.04 22.96
N LYS A 351 4.52 -24.18 23.29
CA LYS A 351 5.12 -25.25 24.07
C LYS A 351 6.42 -25.71 23.41
N ASN A 352 7.53 -25.37 24.05
CA ASN A 352 8.91 -25.66 23.60
C ASN A 352 9.35 -24.88 22.34
N VAL A 353 8.68 -23.77 22.01
CA VAL A 353 9.09 -22.89 20.91
C VAL A 353 9.42 -21.51 21.46
N THR A 354 10.66 -21.09 21.31
CA THR A 354 11.19 -19.79 21.75
C THR A 354 11.92 -19.08 20.62
N THR A 355 12.11 -17.77 20.76
CA THR A 355 13.06 -17.02 19.93
C THR A 355 14.48 -17.20 20.44
N ILE A 356 15.46 -17.11 19.54
CA ILE A 356 16.89 -17.09 19.87
C ILE A 356 17.19 -15.89 20.76
N ALA A 357 16.58 -14.73 20.47
CA ALA A 357 16.68 -13.54 21.30
C ALA A 357 16.27 -13.81 22.77
N TRP A 358 15.21 -14.60 22.98
CA TRP A 358 14.81 -15.03 24.32
C TRP A 358 15.77 -16.04 24.93
N ASP A 359 16.19 -17.05 24.15
CA ASP A 359 17.07 -18.11 24.65
C ASP A 359 18.40 -17.55 25.18
N ASN A 360 18.91 -16.49 24.57
CA ASN A 360 20.12 -15.79 24.98
C ASN A 360 20.00 -14.99 26.29
N LEU A 361 18.80 -14.82 26.86
CA LEU A 361 18.63 -14.14 28.15
C LEU A 361 19.08 -15.04 29.32
N PRO A 362 19.72 -14.45 30.36
CA PRO A 362 20.01 -15.16 31.60
C PRO A 362 18.74 -15.72 32.29
N PRO A 363 18.81 -16.86 32.98
CA PRO A 363 17.65 -17.47 33.64
C PRO A 363 16.95 -16.57 34.68
N ASP A 364 17.71 -15.81 35.46
CA ASP A 364 17.21 -14.85 36.46
C ASP A 364 16.46 -13.67 35.81
N VAL A 365 16.95 -13.21 34.65
CA VAL A 365 16.27 -12.19 33.84
C VAL A 365 14.96 -12.73 33.27
N LYS A 366 14.95 -13.96 32.74
CA LYS A 366 13.71 -14.62 32.27
C LYS A 366 12.67 -14.75 33.39
N ALA A 367 13.09 -15.18 34.57
CA ALA A 367 12.20 -15.29 35.73
C ALA A 367 11.62 -13.92 36.16
N SER A 368 12.44 -12.87 36.14
CA SER A 368 12.00 -11.51 36.44
C SER A 368 10.98 -11.00 35.41
N ILE A 369 11.21 -11.28 34.13
CA ILE A 369 10.26 -10.94 33.05
C ILE A 369 8.93 -11.68 33.23
N ASP A 370 8.97 -12.99 33.53
CA ASP A 370 7.77 -13.81 33.74
C ASP A 370 6.90 -13.26 34.88
N ILE A 371 7.52 -12.79 35.98
CA ILE A 371 6.81 -12.14 37.10
C ILE A 371 6.14 -10.85 36.64
N LEU A 372 6.87 -9.98 35.92
CA LEU A 372 6.33 -8.71 35.45
C LEU A 372 5.19 -8.89 34.45
N ILE A 373 5.28 -9.89 33.56
CA ILE A 373 4.21 -10.28 32.65
C ILE A 373 2.98 -10.74 33.46
N ARG A 374 3.16 -11.67 34.41
CA ARG A 374 2.06 -12.14 35.27
C ARG A 374 1.33 -10.98 35.94
N ASP A 375 2.09 -10.06 36.54
CA ASP A 375 1.53 -9.01 37.38
C ASP A 375 0.88 -7.88 36.56
N ASN A 376 1.31 -7.64 35.32
CA ASN A 376 0.87 -6.47 34.54
C ASN A 376 0.10 -6.83 33.26
N PHE A 377 0.48 -7.88 32.54
CA PHE A 377 -0.23 -8.33 31.32
C PHE A 377 -1.52 -9.08 31.67
N TYR A 378 -1.48 -9.94 32.69
CA TYR A 378 -2.65 -10.73 33.11
C TYR A 378 -3.44 -10.05 34.25
N ASN A 379 -2.73 -9.60 35.29
CA ASN A 379 -3.33 -9.13 36.54
C ASN A 379 -3.34 -7.59 36.71
N GLY A 380 -3.00 -6.85 35.66
CA GLY A 380 -3.09 -5.39 35.68
C GLY A 380 -4.54 -4.85 35.68
N PRO A 381 -4.71 -3.51 35.69
CA PRO A 381 -6.03 -2.88 35.65
C PRO A 381 -6.89 -3.31 34.45
N LYS A 382 -8.20 -3.45 34.68
CA LYS A 382 -9.21 -3.87 33.68
C LYS A 382 -10.33 -2.84 33.64
N ASN A 383 -10.07 -1.69 33.03
CA ASN A 383 -11.01 -0.57 32.98
C ASN A 383 -11.83 -0.56 31.68
N CYS A 384 -11.41 -1.31 30.66
CA CYS A 384 -12.21 -1.55 29.46
C CYS A 384 -13.17 -2.73 29.68
N ASN A 385 -14.46 -2.51 29.38
CA ASN A 385 -15.54 -3.47 29.53
C ASN A 385 -16.14 -3.87 28.19
#